data_AF-A0A2K8L5M4-F1
#
_entry.id   AF-A0A2K8L5M4-F1
#
_cell.length_a   1.000
_cell.length_b   1.000
_cell.length_c   1.000
_cell.angle_alpha   90.00
_cell.angle_beta   90.00
_cell.angle_gamma   90.00
#
_symmetry.space_group_name_H-M   'P 1'
#
loop_
_entity.id
_entity.type
_entity.pdbx_description
1 polymer ?
#
loop_
_entity_poly.entity_id
_entity_poly.type
_entity_poly.pdbx_seq_one_letter_code
_entity_poly.pdbx_strand_id
1 'polypeptide(L)'
;MNRHPFNLILALLLAALLSACATPQNNYDPIEPVNRVTDKVNDGIDRVTLKPLARGYTAAVPKPMRTAVSNFFENATYLNTVLNDFLQGKGEQGFSDLFRFLVNTTLGAGGLVDVASSMGLERHDEDLGQTLAVWGVGESAYIVYPLLGPNSLRNTPDFITATATDPLFWLSFTMVPAVTIPIAVVKYVDQRAQLLEASDMRDELALDPYIFTREAWRQNRLYLIHDGNPPKAEPLGDDGWEEEDWGSKDDGWQEDEFDRPAESGTESIESAPAADENSAEPENATHPSDKNIDAPAEKEAEPLSGNMFRINLASFRSETAATNALHMLRSRMVDSELETVTIDNQRWYRLHSSELVSGMDAKIKLQDLRSRTGIQTAWLEPVSP
;
A
#
# COMPACT_ATOMS: atom_id res chain seq x y z
N MET A 1 -54.86 -3.79 18.91
CA MET A 1 -53.58 -3.06 18.73
C MET A 1 -53.12 -3.27 17.30
N ASN A 2 -53.15 -2.19 16.51
CA ASN A 2 -52.98 -2.22 15.06
C ASN A 2 -51.54 -2.62 14.69
N ARG A 3 -51.36 -3.79 14.07
CA ARG A 3 -50.07 -4.27 13.52
C ARG A 3 -49.67 -3.61 12.18
N HIS A 4 -50.53 -2.72 11.67
CA HIS A 4 -50.34 -2.05 10.39
C HIS A 4 -49.11 -1.15 10.25
N PRO A 5 -48.65 -0.37 11.26
CA PRO A 5 -47.50 0.51 11.07
C PRO A 5 -46.19 -0.27 10.95
N PHE A 6 -46.06 -1.40 11.67
CA PHE A 6 -44.88 -2.26 11.60
C PHE A 6 -44.75 -2.93 10.23
N ASN A 7 -45.85 -3.45 9.68
CA ASN A 7 -45.84 -4.05 8.34
C ASN A 7 -45.59 -3.02 7.24
N LEU A 8 -46.03 -1.77 7.44
CA LEU A 8 -45.77 -0.67 6.49
C LEU A 8 -44.30 -0.23 6.52
N ILE A 9 -43.71 -0.14 7.72
CA ILE A 9 -42.27 0.17 7.90
C ILE A 9 -41.42 -0.97 7.33
N LEU A 10 -41.79 -2.23 7.59
CA LEU A 10 -41.12 -3.39 7.02
C LEU A 10 -41.22 -3.43 5.49
N ALA A 11 -42.40 -3.12 4.93
CA ALA A 11 -42.60 -3.03 3.49
C ALA A 11 -41.82 -1.87 2.84
N LEU A 12 -41.72 -0.73 3.52
CA LEU A 12 -40.91 0.42 3.08
C LEU A 12 -39.41 0.11 3.15
N LEU A 13 -38.95 -0.58 4.20
CA LEU A 13 -37.58 -1.07 4.32
C LEU A 13 -37.27 -2.11 3.22
N LEU A 14 -38.18 -3.04 2.96
CA LEU A 14 -38.02 -4.04 1.90
C LEU A 14 -38.00 -3.39 0.51
N ALA A 15 -38.87 -2.41 0.27
CA ALA A 15 -38.91 -1.65 -0.98
C ALA A 15 -37.64 -0.80 -1.17
N ALA A 16 -37.12 -0.21 -0.10
CA ALA A 16 -35.83 0.50 -0.13
C ALA A 16 -34.66 -0.45 -0.43
N LEU A 17 -34.64 -1.64 0.17
CA LEU A 17 -33.66 -2.69 -0.09
C LEU A 17 -33.73 -3.21 -1.54
N LEU A 18 -34.93 -3.35 -2.10
CA LEU A 18 -35.15 -3.77 -3.49
C LEU A 18 -34.72 -2.68 -4.50
N SER A 19 -34.88 -1.41 -4.15
CA SER A 19 -34.44 -0.28 -5.00
C SER A 19 -32.92 -0.07 -5.02
N ALA A 20 -32.19 -0.55 -4.00
CA ALA A 20 -30.73 -0.49 -3.94
C ALA A 20 -30.03 -1.41 -4.95
N CYS A 21 -30.72 -2.43 -5.46
CA CYS A 21 -30.20 -3.33 -6.50
C CYS A 21 -30.16 -2.72 -7.90
N ALA A 22 -30.63 -1.48 -8.10
CA ALA A 22 -30.64 -0.80 -9.41
C ALA A 22 -29.56 0.29 -9.53
N THR A 23 -28.44 0.15 -8.81
CA THR A 23 -27.30 1.06 -8.97
C THR A 23 -26.59 0.73 -10.29
N PRO A 24 -26.35 1.69 -11.19
CA PRO A 24 -25.64 1.42 -12.44
C PRO A 24 -24.27 0.81 -12.15
N GLN A 25 -23.94 -0.23 -12.91
CA GLN A 25 -22.77 -1.11 -12.75
C GLN A 25 -21.40 -0.40 -12.84
N ASN A 26 -21.40 0.93 -13.03
CA ASN A 26 -20.20 1.74 -13.21
C ASN A 26 -20.15 2.98 -12.30
N ASN A 27 -21.04 3.10 -11.30
CA ASN A 27 -20.89 4.07 -10.23
C ASN A 27 -20.94 3.39 -8.87
N TYR A 28 -19.77 2.97 -8.40
CA TYR A 28 -19.57 2.38 -7.08
C TYR A 28 -19.81 3.38 -5.93
N ASP A 29 -19.95 4.68 -6.18
CA ASP A 29 -20.24 5.72 -5.17
C ASP A 29 -21.49 6.56 -5.55
N PRO A 30 -22.69 5.96 -5.52
CA PRO A 30 -23.91 6.63 -5.96
C PRO A 30 -24.34 7.80 -5.05
N ILE A 31 -23.81 7.87 -3.83
CA ILE A 31 -24.14 8.90 -2.83
C ILE A 31 -22.90 9.74 -2.46
N GLU A 32 -21.98 9.94 -3.40
CA GLU A 32 -20.73 10.70 -3.21
C GLU A 32 -20.91 12.02 -2.44
N PRO A 33 -21.91 12.88 -2.73
CA PRO A 33 -22.08 14.13 -1.99
C PRO A 33 -22.32 13.92 -0.49
N VAL A 34 -23.06 12.87 -0.12
CA VAL A 34 -23.33 12.51 1.29
C VAL A 34 -22.06 11.93 1.91
N ASN A 35 -21.41 11.01 1.21
CA ASN A 35 -20.19 10.37 1.68
C ASN A 35 -19.07 11.40 1.94
N ARG A 36 -18.88 12.39 1.05
CA ARG A 36 -17.94 13.50 1.25
C ARG A 36 -18.26 14.36 2.46
N VAL A 37 -19.54 14.63 2.72
CA VAL A 37 -19.93 15.40 3.92
C VAL A 37 -19.64 14.60 5.18
N THR A 38 -20.01 13.31 5.20
CA THR A 38 -19.72 12.44 6.34
C THR A 38 -18.22 12.27 6.57
N ASP A 39 -17.44 12.11 5.51
CA ASP A 39 -15.98 12.04 5.57
C ASP A 39 -15.37 13.31 6.18
N LYS A 40 -15.82 14.50 5.75
CA LYS A 40 -15.39 15.78 6.36
C LYS A 40 -15.75 15.88 7.84
N VAL A 41 -16.92 15.38 8.24
CA VAL A 41 -17.32 15.34 9.65
C VAL A 41 -16.42 14.39 10.45
N ASN A 42 -16.18 13.19 9.93
CA ASN A 42 -15.29 12.21 10.55
C ASN A 42 -13.87 12.77 10.73
N ASP A 43 -13.32 13.36 9.67
CA ASP A 43 -11.99 13.96 9.66
C ASP A 43 -11.89 15.19 10.60
N GLY A 44 -12.95 16.00 10.67
CA GLY A 44 -13.05 17.08 11.66
C GLY A 44 -13.01 16.57 13.10
N ILE A 45 -13.76 15.50 13.41
CA ILE A 45 -13.80 14.87 14.74
C ILE A 45 -12.45 14.21 15.04
N ASP A 46 -11.86 13.47 14.11
CA ASP A 46 -10.57 12.78 14.28
C ASP A 46 -9.46 13.77 14.64
N ARG A 47 -9.37 14.88 13.90
CA ARG A 47 -8.34 15.91 14.13
C ARG A 47 -8.38 16.55 15.51
N VAL A 48 -9.55 16.63 16.13
CA VAL A 48 -9.71 17.22 17.48
C VAL A 48 -9.76 16.19 18.61
N THR A 49 -9.92 14.89 18.29
CA THR A 49 -10.06 13.82 19.28
C THR A 49 -9.02 12.71 19.13
N LEU A 50 -9.22 11.77 18.19
CA LEU A 50 -8.42 10.56 18.08
C LEU A 50 -6.99 10.82 17.58
N LYS A 51 -6.78 11.73 16.62
CA LYS A 51 -5.45 12.07 16.09
C LYS A 51 -4.49 12.59 17.18
N PRO A 52 -4.84 13.58 18.02
CA PRO A 52 -3.95 14.02 19.10
C PRO A 52 -3.76 12.95 20.18
N LEU A 53 -4.79 12.17 20.52
CA LEU A 53 -4.67 11.05 21.46
C LEU A 53 -3.71 9.97 20.94
N ALA A 54 -3.82 9.61 19.67
CA ALA A 54 -2.95 8.65 19.01
C ALA A 54 -1.49 9.13 18.99
N ARG A 55 -1.24 10.41 18.66
CA ARG A 55 0.12 11.00 18.73
C ARG A 55 0.68 11.01 20.16
N GLY A 56 -0.16 11.32 21.16
CA GLY A 56 0.24 11.21 22.56
C GLY A 56 0.58 9.79 22.97
N TYR A 57 -0.22 8.81 22.53
CA TYR A 57 0.01 7.39 22.78
C TYR A 57 1.29 6.88 22.11
N THR A 58 1.56 7.23 20.85
CA THR A 58 2.81 6.83 20.17
C THR A 58 4.06 7.47 20.78
N ALA A 59 3.93 8.68 21.33
CA ALA A 59 5.01 9.36 22.04
C ALA A 59 5.26 8.79 23.44
N ALA A 60 4.21 8.40 24.17
CA ALA A 60 4.31 7.93 25.55
C ALA A 60 4.62 6.43 25.67
N VAL A 61 4.17 5.60 24.71
CA VAL A 61 4.24 4.15 24.79
C VAL A 61 5.25 3.58 23.77
N PRO A 62 6.30 2.86 24.23
CA PRO A 62 7.27 2.24 23.33
C PRO A 62 6.65 1.25 22.35
N LYS A 63 7.24 1.15 21.15
CA LYS A 63 6.75 0.28 20.06
C LYS A 63 6.42 -1.16 20.50
N PRO A 64 7.26 -1.86 21.30
CA PRO A 64 6.95 -3.25 21.71
C PRO A 64 5.68 -3.37 22.55
N MET A 65 5.41 -2.38 23.42
CA MET A 65 4.19 -2.35 24.22
C MET A 65 2.97 -2.04 23.36
N ARG A 66 3.11 -1.12 22.39
CA ARG A 66 2.04 -0.85 21.42
C ARG A 66 1.71 -2.09 20.61
N THR A 67 2.71 -2.78 20.08
CA THR A 67 2.52 -4.06 19.37
C THR A 67 1.79 -5.10 20.22
N ALA A 68 2.12 -5.22 21.51
CA ALA A 68 1.40 -6.15 22.38
C ALA A 68 -0.08 -5.77 22.55
N VAL A 69 -0.38 -4.48 22.67
CA VAL A 69 -1.76 -3.97 22.74
C VAL A 69 -2.51 -4.24 21.44
N SER A 70 -1.88 -3.96 20.28
CA SER A 70 -2.45 -4.24 18.96
C SER A 70 -2.76 -5.74 18.81
N ASN A 71 -1.79 -6.61 19.11
CA ASN A 71 -1.97 -8.07 19.04
C ASN A 71 -3.14 -8.54 19.93
N PHE A 72 -3.29 -7.98 21.13
CA PHE A 72 -4.38 -8.34 22.04
C PHE A 72 -5.75 -8.03 21.42
N PHE A 73 -5.94 -6.81 20.91
CA PHE A 73 -7.23 -6.42 20.32
C PHE A 73 -7.51 -7.16 19.02
N GLU A 74 -6.49 -7.36 18.19
CA GLU A 74 -6.62 -8.12 16.95
C GLU A 74 -6.96 -9.59 17.20
N ASN A 75 -6.33 -10.23 18.21
CA ASN A 75 -6.65 -11.60 18.60
C ASN A 75 -8.07 -11.70 19.17
N ALA A 76 -8.51 -10.70 19.96
CA ALA A 76 -9.86 -10.67 20.51
C ALA A 76 -10.93 -10.66 19.41
N THR A 77 -10.72 -9.91 18.33
CA THR A 77 -11.67 -9.84 17.19
C THR A 77 -11.46 -10.93 16.14
N TYR A 78 -10.40 -11.75 16.26
CA TYR A 78 -10.02 -12.75 15.25
C TYR A 78 -11.06 -13.86 15.06
N LEU A 79 -11.95 -14.05 16.03
CA LEU A 79 -13.02 -15.03 15.92
C LEU A 79 -14.01 -14.70 14.77
N ASN A 80 -14.13 -13.43 14.37
CA ASN A 80 -14.91 -13.05 13.18
C ASN A 80 -14.29 -13.64 11.90
N THR A 81 -12.97 -13.62 11.79
CA THR A 81 -12.22 -14.22 10.67
C THR A 81 -12.46 -15.72 10.62
N VAL A 82 -12.22 -16.41 11.74
CA VAL A 82 -12.45 -17.87 11.86
C VAL A 82 -13.88 -18.26 11.45
N LEU A 83 -14.88 -17.50 11.90
CA LEU A 83 -16.27 -17.73 11.51
C LEU A 83 -16.45 -17.61 9.99
N ASN A 84 -15.91 -16.54 9.39
CA ASN A 84 -16.06 -16.27 7.97
C ASN A 84 -15.25 -17.22 7.09
N ASP A 85 -14.09 -17.72 7.52
CA ASP A 85 -13.37 -18.81 6.84
C ASP A 85 -14.28 -20.02 6.63
N PHE A 86 -14.97 -20.45 7.70
CA PHE A 86 -15.88 -21.57 7.62
C PHE A 86 -17.12 -21.27 6.79
N LEU A 87 -17.67 -20.05 6.87
CA LEU A 87 -18.82 -19.65 6.05
C LEU A 87 -18.48 -19.57 4.55
N GLN A 88 -17.24 -19.23 4.22
CA GLN A 88 -16.71 -19.25 2.85
C GLN A 88 -16.39 -20.67 2.36
N GLY A 89 -16.39 -21.67 3.24
CA GLY A 89 -16.02 -23.05 2.90
C GLY A 89 -14.51 -23.29 2.89
N LYS A 90 -13.70 -22.34 3.36
CA LYS A 90 -12.24 -22.42 3.47
C LYS A 90 -11.84 -23.20 4.72
N GLY A 91 -12.18 -24.49 4.78
CA GLY A 91 -12.03 -25.30 6.00
C GLY A 91 -10.58 -25.41 6.53
N GLU A 92 -9.60 -25.56 5.64
CA GLU A 92 -8.18 -25.61 6.01
C GLU A 92 -7.71 -24.28 6.64
N GLN A 93 -8.03 -23.16 5.99
CA GLN A 93 -7.78 -21.81 6.50
C GLN A 93 -8.47 -21.60 7.86
N GLY A 94 -9.76 -21.92 7.97
CA GLY A 94 -10.52 -21.75 9.21
C GLY A 94 -9.99 -22.56 10.39
N PHE A 95 -9.47 -23.78 10.16
CA PHE A 95 -8.77 -24.53 11.21
C PHE A 95 -7.42 -23.90 11.56
N SER A 96 -6.63 -23.47 10.57
CA SER A 96 -5.36 -22.74 10.78
C SER A 96 -5.58 -21.49 11.64
N ASP A 97 -6.59 -20.68 11.31
CA ASP A 97 -6.93 -19.45 12.01
C ASP A 97 -7.50 -19.71 13.41
N LEU A 98 -8.30 -20.76 13.57
CA LEU A 98 -8.73 -21.21 14.90
C LEU A 98 -7.54 -21.62 15.76
N PHE A 99 -6.58 -22.37 15.21
CA PHE A 99 -5.36 -22.73 15.94
C PHE A 99 -4.53 -21.51 16.29
N ARG A 100 -4.40 -20.55 15.37
CA ARG A 100 -3.72 -19.26 15.60
C ARG A 100 -4.34 -18.51 16.78
N PHE A 101 -5.67 -18.37 16.79
CA PHE A 101 -6.41 -17.76 17.90
C PHE A 101 -6.15 -18.49 19.23
N LEU A 102 -6.23 -19.83 19.24
CA LEU A 102 -6.04 -20.62 20.46
C LEU A 102 -4.61 -20.52 20.99
N VAL A 103 -3.60 -20.59 20.11
CA VAL A 103 -2.18 -20.46 20.46
C VAL A 103 -1.90 -19.07 21.03
N ASN A 104 -2.32 -18.01 20.35
CA ASN A 104 -2.09 -16.64 20.83
C ASN A 104 -2.85 -16.35 22.13
N THR A 105 -4.06 -16.90 22.29
CA THR A 105 -4.82 -16.75 23.53
C THR A 105 -4.19 -17.51 24.71
N THR A 106 -3.65 -18.71 24.48
CA THR A 106 -3.11 -19.56 25.56
C THR A 106 -1.62 -19.34 25.83
N LEU A 107 -0.79 -19.48 24.80
CA LEU A 107 0.67 -19.32 24.88
C LEU A 107 1.10 -17.87 24.72
N GLY A 108 0.32 -17.07 23.98
CA GLY A 108 0.57 -15.64 23.77
C GLY A 108 0.02 -14.73 24.87
N ALA A 109 -0.29 -15.26 26.06
CA ALA A 109 -0.82 -14.52 27.21
C ALA A 109 -2.07 -13.68 26.86
N GLY A 110 -3.11 -14.32 26.32
CA GLY A 110 -4.35 -13.67 25.94
C GLY A 110 -4.28 -12.89 24.61
N GLY A 111 -3.26 -13.16 23.79
CA GLY A 111 -3.03 -12.50 22.51
C GLY A 111 -2.04 -11.34 22.57
N LEU A 112 -1.41 -11.06 23.70
CA LEU A 112 -0.37 -10.01 23.81
C LEU A 112 0.87 -10.34 22.96
N VAL A 113 1.17 -11.63 22.79
CA VAL A 113 2.32 -12.11 22.00
C VAL A 113 1.81 -13.00 20.87
N ASP A 114 2.22 -12.68 19.64
CA ASP A 114 1.90 -13.48 18.46
C ASP A 114 2.85 -14.68 18.32
N VAL A 115 2.57 -15.72 19.11
CA VAL A 115 3.32 -16.99 19.09
C VAL A 115 3.00 -17.80 17.84
N ALA A 116 1.77 -17.71 17.34
CA ALA A 116 1.28 -18.45 16.20
C ALA A 116 2.08 -18.17 14.91
N SER A 117 2.45 -16.91 14.66
CA SER A 117 3.31 -16.55 13.52
C SER A 117 4.64 -17.29 13.54
N SER A 118 5.28 -17.43 14.71
CA SER A 118 6.55 -18.17 14.83
C SER A 118 6.40 -19.67 14.57
N MET A 119 5.18 -20.19 14.62
CA MET A 119 4.83 -21.58 14.29
C MET A 119 4.43 -21.78 12.83
N GLY A 120 4.46 -20.72 12.01
CA GLY A 120 4.07 -20.78 10.60
C GLY A 120 2.56 -20.73 10.36
N LEU A 121 1.77 -20.34 11.37
CA LEU A 121 0.33 -20.09 11.19
C LEU A 121 0.14 -18.68 10.63
N GLU A 122 -0.06 -18.59 9.32
CA GLU A 122 -0.30 -17.32 8.61
C GLU A 122 -1.55 -16.62 9.16
N ARG A 123 -1.56 -15.29 9.09
CA ARG A 123 -2.72 -14.48 9.48
C ARG A 123 -3.59 -14.21 8.26
N HIS A 124 -4.89 -14.48 8.36
CA HIS A 124 -5.87 -14.08 7.36
C HIS A 124 -6.78 -12.97 7.90
N ASP A 125 -7.53 -12.35 7.00
CA ASP A 125 -8.48 -11.30 7.32
C ASP A 125 -9.77 -11.54 6.53
N GLU A 126 -10.73 -12.19 7.18
CA GLU A 126 -12.04 -12.51 6.63
C GLU A 126 -13.16 -11.81 7.40
N ASP A 127 -14.18 -11.37 6.67
CA ASP A 127 -15.38 -10.71 7.19
C ASP A 127 -16.62 -11.16 6.42
N LEU A 128 -17.80 -10.80 6.92
CA LEU A 128 -19.06 -11.21 6.29
C LEU A 128 -19.25 -10.57 4.90
N GLY A 129 -18.68 -9.38 4.66
CA GLY A 129 -18.69 -8.76 3.34
C GLY A 129 -17.95 -9.58 2.28
N GLN A 130 -16.84 -10.24 2.67
CA GLN A 130 -16.09 -11.20 1.85
C GLN A 130 -16.90 -12.46 1.63
N THR A 131 -17.46 -13.02 2.70
CA THR A 131 -18.33 -14.20 2.63
C THR A 131 -19.49 -14.00 1.66
N LEU A 132 -20.15 -12.84 1.72
CA LEU A 132 -21.22 -12.49 0.79
C LEU A 132 -20.72 -12.34 -0.65
N ALA A 133 -19.48 -11.86 -0.86
CA ALA A 133 -18.86 -11.83 -2.18
C ALA A 133 -18.65 -13.24 -2.74
N VAL A 134 -18.12 -14.16 -1.94
CA VAL A 134 -17.95 -15.59 -2.31
C VAL A 134 -19.30 -16.24 -2.63
N TRP A 135 -20.37 -15.85 -1.92
CA TRP A 135 -21.73 -16.34 -2.16
C TRP A 135 -22.43 -15.66 -3.35
N GLY A 136 -21.73 -14.81 -4.10
CA GLY A 136 -22.23 -14.21 -5.34
C GLY A 136 -22.90 -12.86 -5.19
N VAL A 137 -22.84 -12.22 -4.02
CA VAL A 137 -23.25 -10.81 -3.88
C VAL A 137 -22.21 -9.94 -4.56
N GLY A 138 -22.58 -9.36 -5.70
CA GLY A 138 -21.72 -8.51 -6.51
C GLY A 138 -21.22 -7.26 -5.80
N GLU A 139 -20.46 -6.44 -6.53
CA GLU A 139 -20.03 -5.14 -6.02
C GLU A 139 -21.25 -4.28 -5.62
N SER A 140 -21.09 -3.49 -4.56
CA SER A 140 -22.18 -2.73 -3.96
C SER A 140 -21.73 -1.30 -3.66
N ALA A 141 -22.70 -0.41 -3.45
CA ALA A 141 -22.45 1.00 -3.20
C ALA A 141 -21.49 1.22 -2.01
N TYR A 142 -20.51 2.08 -2.23
CA TYR A 142 -19.62 2.65 -1.24
C TYR A 142 -20.40 3.60 -0.33
N ILE A 143 -20.15 3.46 0.98
CA ILE A 143 -20.78 4.27 2.01
C ILE A 143 -19.73 4.66 3.03
N VAL A 144 -19.71 5.93 3.42
CA VAL A 144 -18.93 6.39 4.57
C VAL A 144 -19.86 6.47 5.78
N TYR A 145 -19.57 5.69 6.80
CA TYR A 145 -20.31 5.74 8.07
C TYR A 145 -19.75 6.83 8.99
N PRO A 146 -20.61 7.56 9.72
CA PRO A 146 -20.16 8.47 10.76
C PRO A 146 -19.32 7.72 11.80
N LEU A 147 -18.17 8.29 12.18
CA LEU A 147 -17.16 7.78 13.11
C LEU A 147 -16.43 6.49 12.69
N LEU A 148 -17.05 5.64 11.87
CA LEU A 148 -16.48 4.34 11.46
C LEU A 148 -15.70 4.43 10.14
N GLY A 149 -16.05 5.37 9.26
CA GLY A 149 -15.33 5.61 8.01
C GLY A 149 -15.81 4.76 6.81
N PRO A 150 -14.91 4.49 5.84
CA PRO A 150 -15.21 3.78 4.59
C PRO A 150 -15.81 2.38 4.76
N ASN A 151 -16.87 2.07 4.01
CA ASN A 151 -17.54 0.78 4.00
C ASN A 151 -18.35 0.56 2.68
N SER A 152 -19.08 -0.54 2.57
CA SER A 152 -20.05 -0.79 1.48
C SER A 152 -21.36 -1.40 2.00
N LEU A 153 -22.41 -1.34 1.17
CA LEU A 153 -23.69 -1.98 1.47
C LEU A 153 -23.54 -3.50 1.72
N ARG A 154 -22.74 -4.20 0.90
CA ARG A 154 -22.48 -5.64 1.07
C ARG A 154 -21.79 -5.94 2.40
N ASN A 155 -20.88 -5.09 2.85
CA ASN A 155 -20.13 -5.31 4.08
C ASN A 155 -20.85 -4.81 5.35
N THR A 156 -21.92 -4.01 5.21
CA THR A 156 -22.66 -3.47 6.37
C THR A 156 -23.19 -4.54 7.34
N PRO A 157 -23.71 -5.70 6.89
CA PRO A 157 -24.13 -6.77 7.79
C PRO A 157 -23.00 -7.32 8.68
N ASP A 158 -21.73 -7.12 8.30
CA ASP A 158 -20.59 -7.59 9.11
C ASP A 158 -20.56 -6.96 10.51
N PHE A 159 -21.14 -5.77 10.70
CA PHE A 159 -21.31 -5.20 12.04
C PHE A 159 -22.01 -6.16 13.00
N ILE A 160 -22.92 -7.01 12.51
CA ILE A 160 -23.62 -8.01 13.34
C ILE A 160 -22.66 -9.14 13.72
N THR A 161 -21.95 -9.72 12.75
CA THR A 161 -21.02 -10.85 12.99
C THR A 161 -19.80 -10.41 13.79
N ALA A 162 -19.20 -9.28 13.45
CA ALA A 162 -18.09 -8.69 14.17
C ALA A 162 -18.48 -8.38 15.62
N THR A 163 -19.65 -7.80 15.88
CA THR A 163 -20.12 -7.52 17.25
C THR A 163 -20.44 -8.81 18.00
N ALA A 164 -21.08 -9.80 17.35
CA ALA A 164 -21.44 -11.05 17.99
C ALA A 164 -20.22 -11.90 18.37
N THR A 165 -19.13 -11.79 17.61
CA THR A 165 -17.88 -12.52 17.83
C THR A 165 -16.87 -11.75 18.69
N ASP A 166 -17.07 -10.44 18.94
CA ASP A 166 -16.19 -9.65 19.79
C ASP A 166 -16.41 -9.98 21.29
N PRO A 167 -15.45 -10.62 21.99
CA PRO A 167 -15.58 -10.93 23.40
C PRO A 167 -15.63 -9.67 24.29
N LEU A 168 -15.07 -8.54 23.84
CA LEU A 168 -15.12 -7.28 24.59
C LEU A 168 -16.53 -6.68 24.58
N PHE A 169 -17.31 -6.91 23.53
CA PHE A 169 -18.72 -6.53 23.50
C PHE A 169 -19.50 -7.27 24.59
N TRP A 170 -19.32 -8.59 24.71
CA TRP A 170 -19.98 -9.39 25.74
C TRP A 170 -19.50 -9.06 27.15
N LEU A 171 -18.21 -8.75 27.31
CA LEU A 171 -17.64 -8.28 28.59
C LEU A 171 -18.28 -6.97 29.06
N SER A 172 -18.73 -6.12 28.13
CA SER A 172 -19.37 -4.84 28.47
C SER A 172 -20.70 -4.98 29.25
N PHE A 173 -21.37 -6.13 29.12
CA PHE A 173 -22.61 -6.42 29.87
C PHE A 173 -22.35 -6.93 31.29
N THR A 174 -21.15 -7.48 31.56
CA THR A 174 -20.81 -8.09 32.85
C THR A 174 -19.93 -7.19 33.70
N MET A 175 -19.11 -6.34 33.07
CA MET A 175 -18.20 -5.42 33.74
C MET A 175 -18.78 -4.01 33.86
N VAL A 176 -18.32 -3.27 34.86
CA VAL A 176 -18.75 -1.88 35.07
C VAL A 176 -18.20 -0.96 33.97
N PRO A 177 -18.94 0.11 33.57
CA PRO A 177 -18.48 1.06 32.55
C PRO A 177 -17.12 1.69 32.82
N ALA A 178 -16.75 1.86 34.09
CA ALA A 178 -15.46 2.40 34.50
C ALA A 178 -14.26 1.52 34.08
N VAL A 179 -14.49 0.24 33.74
CA VAL A 179 -13.48 -0.68 33.21
C VAL A 179 -13.57 -0.78 31.68
N THR A 180 -14.78 -0.90 31.14
CA THR A 180 -14.98 -1.19 29.71
C THR A 180 -14.75 0.03 28.82
N ILE A 181 -15.12 1.23 29.27
CA ILE A 181 -14.91 2.47 28.51
C ILE A 181 -13.41 2.73 28.27
N PRO A 182 -12.52 2.70 29.28
CA PRO A 182 -11.09 2.86 29.05
C PRO A 182 -10.50 1.84 28.08
N ILE A 183 -10.91 0.57 28.16
CA ILE A 183 -10.45 -0.48 27.24
C ILE A 183 -10.86 -0.15 25.80
N ALA A 184 -12.12 0.24 25.59
CA ALA A 184 -12.60 0.66 24.27
C ALA A 184 -11.85 1.88 23.74
N VAL A 185 -11.58 2.89 24.59
CA VAL A 185 -10.79 4.06 24.21
C VAL A 185 -9.38 3.65 23.78
N VAL A 186 -8.71 2.78 24.54
CA VAL A 186 -7.37 2.29 24.17
C VAL A 186 -7.41 1.52 22.85
N LYS A 187 -8.43 0.69 22.60
CA LYS A 187 -8.63 -0.01 21.31
C LYS A 187 -8.65 0.96 20.15
N TYR A 188 -9.49 1.99 20.21
CA TYR A 188 -9.62 2.97 19.12
C TYR A 188 -8.40 3.88 18.97
N VAL A 189 -7.75 4.27 20.08
CA VAL A 189 -6.52 5.06 20.05
C VAL A 189 -5.36 4.26 19.46
N ASP A 190 -5.23 2.98 19.82
CA ASP A 190 -4.22 2.08 19.27
C ASP A 190 -4.44 1.87 17.76
N GLN A 191 -5.68 1.56 17.36
CA GLN A 191 -6.03 1.43 15.94
C GLN A 191 -5.73 2.72 15.16
N ARG A 192 -6.07 3.89 15.70
CA ARG A 192 -5.75 5.17 15.05
C ARG A 192 -4.24 5.40 14.97
N ALA A 193 -3.49 5.01 16.00
CA ALA A 193 -2.03 5.14 16.05
C ALA A 193 -1.32 4.31 14.98
N GLN A 194 -1.84 3.13 14.65
CA GLN A 194 -1.33 2.30 13.55
C GLN A 194 -1.52 2.96 12.18
N LEU A 195 -2.55 3.80 12.03
CA LEU A 195 -2.91 4.48 10.78
C LEU A 195 -2.32 5.89 10.65
N LEU A 196 -1.59 6.40 11.65
CA LEU A 196 -1.11 7.79 11.66
C LEU A 196 -0.24 8.11 10.45
N GLU A 197 0.78 7.29 10.19
CA GLU A 197 1.75 7.51 9.10
C GLU A 197 1.06 7.49 7.74
N ALA A 198 0.28 6.45 7.44
CA ALA A 198 -0.49 6.35 6.20
C ALA A 198 -1.46 7.52 6.02
N SER A 199 -2.14 7.95 7.10
CA SER A 199 -3.06 9.09 7.03
C SER A 199 -2.34 10.43 6.85
N ASP A 200 -1.18 10.63 7.49
CA ASP A 200 -0.40 11.86 7.35
C ASP A 200 0.17 11.96 5.93
N MET A 201 0.63 10.85 5.34
CA MET A 201 1.03 10.79 3.93
C MET A 201 -0.11 11.13 2.98
N ARG A 202 -1.31 10.55 3.20
CA ARG A 202 -2.50 10.92 2.42
C ARG A 202 -2.79 12.40 2.52
N ASP A 203 -2.81 12.95 3.73
CA ASP A 203 -3.19 14.34 3.98
C ASP A 203 -2.19 15.33 3.33
N GLU A 204 -0.93 14.95 3.18
CA GLU A 204 0.12 15.76 2.55
C GLU A 204 0.19 15.61 1.02
N LEU A 205 -0.03 14.40 0.50
CA LEU A 205 0.24 14.07 -0.90
C LEU A 205 -1.02 14.00 -1.78
N ALA A 206 -2.19 13.74 -1.20
CA ALA A 206 -3.42 13.55 -1.98
C ALA A 206 -4.04 14.90 -2.37
N LEU A 207 -4.29 15.09 -3.68
CA LEU A 207 -5.04 16.23 -4.19
C LEU A 207 -6.49 16.25 -3.65
N ASP A 208 -7.11 15.06 -3.58
CA ASP A 208 -8.43 14.85 -2.98
C ASP A 208 -8.34 13.66 -2.00
N PRO A 209 -8.20 13.93 -0.68
CA PRO A 209 -8.08 12.87 0.33
C PRO A 209 -9.25 11.89 0.34
N TYR A 210 -10.47 12.36 0.01
CA TYR A 210 -11.66 11.52 -0.03
C TYR A 210 -11.57 10.50 -1.17
N ILE A 211 -11.25 10.97 -2.38
CA ILE A 211 -11.14 10.09 -3.56
C ILE A 211 -10.00 9.09 -3.35
N PHE A 212 -8.86 9.56 -2.82
CA PHE A 212 -7.73 8.69 -2.50
C PHE A 212 -8.13 7.60 -1.50
N THR A 213 -8.77 7.96 -0.38
CA THR A 213 -9.21 6.98 0.63
C THR A 213 -10.27 6.02 0.07
N ARG A 214 -11.22 6.50 -0.73
CA ARG A 214 -12.24 5.66 -1.37
C ARG A 214 -11.62 4.62 -2.30
N GLU A 215 -10.69 5.05 -3.15
CA GLU A 215 -10.06 4.16 -4.12
C GLU A 215 -9.09 3.17 -3.46
N ALA A 216 -8.27 3.63 -2.51
CA ALA A 216 -7.42 2.75 -1.71
C ALA A 216 -8.24 1.69 -0.95
N TRP A 217 -9.37 2.09 -0.36
CA TRP A 217 -10.28 1.16 0.31
C TRP A 217 -10.86 0.12 -0.68
N ARG A 218 -11.29 0.55 -1.87
CA ARG A 218 -11.83 -0.37 -2.90
C ARG A 218 -10.78 -1.35 -3.39
N GLN A 219 -9.57 -0.90 -3.66
CA GLN A 219 -8.47 -1.75 -4.09
C GLN A 219 -8.12 -2.78 -3.01
N ASN A 220 -8.01 -2.35 -1.75
CA ASN A 220 -7.80 -3.27 -0.63
C ASN A 220 -8.95 -4.27 -0.48
N ARG A 221 -10.20 -3.82 -0.66
CA ARG A 221 -11.38 -4.70 -0.59
C ARG A 221 -11.37 -5.77 -1.67
N LEU A 222 -11.00 -5.40 -2.90
CA LEU A 222 -10.85 -6.33 -4.02
C LEU A 222 -9.71 -7.32 -3.76
N TYR A 223 -8.57 -6.84 -3.26
CA TYR A 223 -7.43 -7.67 -2.88
C TYR A 223 -7.84 -8.75 -1.87
N LEU A 224 -8.51 -8.36 -0.78
CA LEU A 224 -8.94 -9.28 0.27
C LEU A 224 -9.98 -10.31 -0.22
N ILE A 225 -10.98 -9.89 -1.00
CA ILE A 225 -12.00 -10.81 -1.56
C ILE A 225 -11.40 -11.92 -2.44
N HIS A 226 -10.26 -11.62 -3.06
CA HIS A 226 -9.55 -12.53 -3.95
C HIS A 226 -8.32 -13.15 -3.29
N ASP A 227 -8.24 -13.17 -1.95
CA ASP A 227 -7.15 -13.80 -1.19
C ASP A 227 -5.76 -13.33 -1.64
N GLY A 228 -5.65 -12.04 -1.98
CA GLY A 228 -4.44 -11.40 -2.45
C GLY A 228 -4.11 -11.58 -3.93
N ASN A 229 -4.99 -12.22 -4.70
CA ASN A 229 -4.84 -12.42 -6.13
C ASN A 229 -6.00 -11.78 -6.94
N PRO A 230 -6.16 -10.45 -6.88
CA PRO A 230 -7.25 -9.77 -7.59
C PRO A 230 -7.12 -9.97 -9.11
N PRO A 231 -8.25 -10.04 -9.84
CA PRO A 231 -8.23 -10.10 -11.30
C PRO A 231 -7.50 -8.86 -11.84
N LYS A 232 -6.68 -9.05 -12.88
CA LYS A 232 -6.05 -7.93 -13.57
C LYS A 232 -7.16 -7.00 -14.05
N ALA A 233 -6.99 -5.70 -13.84
CA ALA A 233 -7.89 -4.71 -14.43
C ALA A 233 -8.00 -5.02 -15.92
N GLU A 234 -9.21 -5.26 -16.41
CA GLU A 234 -9.41 -5.34 -17.85
C GLU A 234 -8.88 -4.03 -18.42
N PRO A 235 -8.03 -4.07 -19.47
CA PRO A 235 -7.66 -2.86 -20.18
C PRO A 235 -8.97 -2.15 -20.50
N LEU A 236 -9.06 -0.86 -20.19
CA LEU A 236 -10.17 -0.02 -20.63
C LEU A 236 -10.35 -0.36 -22.12
N GLY A 237 -11.46 -1.02 -22.43
CA GLY A 237 -11.67 -1.53 -23.77
C GLY A 237 -11.52 -0.37 -24.73
N ASP A 238 -10.52 -0.48 -25.61
CA ASP A 238 -10.29 0.29 -26.83
C ASP A 238 -11.36 1.38 -26.99
N ASP A 239 -11.13 2.53 -26.34
CA ASP A 239 -11.85 3.73 -26.70
C ASP A 239 -11.40 3.98 -28.13
N GLY A 240 -12.23 3.55 -29.10
CA GLY A 240 -11.93 3.41 -30.53
C GLY A 240 -11.48 4.68 -31.25
N TRP A 241 -10.45 5.32 -30.73
CA TRP A 241 -9.39 5.98 -31.46
C TRP A 241 -8.68 4.82 -32.14
N GLU A 242 -9.03 4.61 -33.41
CA GLU A 242 -8.10 3.98 -34.34
C GLU A 242 -6.73 4.62 -34.06
N GLU A 243 -5.80 3.85 -33.50
CA GLU A 243 -4.40 4.24 -33.52
C GLU A 243 -4.08 4.41 -35.00
N GLU A 244 -4.12 5.65 -35.49
CA GLU A 244 -3.51 5.99 -36.76
C GLU A 244 -2.06 5.58 -36.60
N ASP A 245 -1.76 4.41 -37.18
CA ASP A 245 -0.45 3.82 -37.40
C ASP A 245 0.51 4.90 -37.90
N TRP A 246 1.14 5.60 -36.97
CA TRP A 246 2.21 6.54 -37.21
C TRP A 246 3.53 5.78 -37.25
N GLY A 247 3.60 4.85 -38.20
CA GLY A 247 4.82 4.55 -38.93
C GLY A 247 5.52 3.26 -38.52
N SER A 248 5.27 2.21 -39.28
CA SER A 248 6.38 1.56 -39.98
C SER A 248 5.90 0.93 -41.29
N LYS A 249 6.03 1.67 -42.39
CA LYS A 249 6.18 1.07 -43.72
C LYS A 249 7.64 0.67 -43.87
N ASP A 250 7.86 -0.65 -43.85
CA ASP A 250 8.88 -1.39 -44.58
C ASP A 250 10.33 -0.86 -44.55
N ASP A 251 11.12 -1.42 -43.63
CA ASP A 251 12.52 -1.72 -43.89
C ASP A 251 12.95 -2.97 -43.12
N GLY A 252 13.09 -4.06 -43.88
CA GLY A 252 13.22 -5.42 -43.39
C GLY A 252 14.45 -5.71 -42.54
N TRP A 253 14.21 -6.47 -41.47
CA TRP A 253 15.18 -7.37 -40.87
C TRP A 253 14.56 -8.76 -40.85
N GLN A 254 15.22 -9.70 -41.52
CA GLN A 254 14.75 -11.08 -41.71
C GLN A 254 14.84 -11.85 -40.39
N GLU A 255 13.70 -12.38 -39.93
CA GLU A 255 13.59 -13.27 -38.77
C GLU A 255 13.93 -14.72 -39.15
N ASP A 256 15.15 -15.00 -39.61
CA ASP A 256 15.55 -16.36 -40.02
C ASP A 256 16.90 -16.78 -39.44
N GLU A 257 17.18 -16.62 -38.13
CA GLU A 257 18.39 -17.22 -37.53
C GLU A 257 18.34 -17.45 -36.01
N PHE A 258 17.25 -17.95 -35.42
CA PHE A 258 17.30 -18.40 -34.01
C PHE A 258 16.44 -19.62 -33.68
N ASP A 259 16.36 -20.59 -34.60
CA ASP A 259 15.86 -21.93 -34.28
C ASP A 259 16.77 -23.01 -34.89
N ARG A 260 17.79 -23.40 -34.13
CA ARG A 260 18.50 -24.68 -34.32
C ARG A 260 18.72 -25.37 -32.98
N PRO A 261 18.33 -26.65 -32.82
CA PRO A 261 18.62 -27.39 -31.60
C PRO A 261 20.08 -27.87 -31.65
N ALA A 262 20.84 -27.61 -30.59
CA ALA A 262 22.19 -28.16 -30.45
C ALA A 262 22.11 -29.57 -29.83
N GLU A 263 22.38 -30.59 -30.65
CA GLU A 263 22.64 -31.97 -30.22
C GLU A 263 23.94 -32.08 -29.42
N SER A 264 23.99 -33.13 -28.60
CA SER A 264 25.07 -33.51 -27.69
C SER A 264 26.40 -33.78 -28.39
N GLY A 265 27.48 -33.22 -27.84
CA GLY A 265 28.86 -33.63 -28.10
C GLY A 265 29.73 -33.36 -26.87
N THR A 266 30.10 -34.43 -26.17
CA THR A 266 31.05 -34.42 -25.06
C THR A 266 32.45 -34.08 -25.55
N GLU A 267 33.08 -33.03 -25.00
CA GLU A 267 34.53 -32.98 -24.83
C GLU A 267 34.89 -32.09 -23.64
N SER A 268 35.70 -32.67 -22.76
CA SER A 268 36.16 -32.16 -21.48
C SER A 268 37.15 -31.02 -21.64
N ILE A 269 36.90 -29.89 -20.97
CA ILE A 269 37.93 -28.88 -20.68
C ILE A 269 37.93 -28.57 -19.18
N GLU A 270 39.09 -28.87 -18.61
CA GLU A 270 39.71 -28.50 -17.34
C GLU A 270 39.04 -27.43 -16.47
N SER A 271 38.93 -27.81 -15.20
CA SER A 271 38.76 -26.93 -14.05
C SER A 271 39.97 -26.01 -13.82
N ALA A 272 39.72 -24.70 -13.72
CA ALA A 272 40.19 -23.73 -12.70
C ALA A 272 40.33 -22.31 -13.30
N PRO A 273 40.31 -21.21 -12.52
CA PRO A 273 40.12 -21.08 -11.08
C PRO A 273 38.91 -20.20 -10.70
N ALA A 274 38.57 -20.18 -9.42
CA ALA A 274 37.76 -19.11 -8.83
C ALA A 274 38.44 -17.76 -9.14
N ALA A 275 37.72 -16.87 -9.83
CA ALA A 275 38.16 -15.51 -10.09
C ALA A 275 37.41 -14.55 -9.17
N ASP A 276 38.17 -14.07 -8.18
CA ASP A 276 38.08 -12.85 -7.39
C ASP A 276 36.78 -12.04 -7.36
N GLU A 277 36.35 -11.83 -6.11
CA GLU A 277 35.68 -10.65 -5.58
C GLU A 277 36.38 -9.35 -6.02
N ASN A 278 36.19 -8.87 -7.25
CA ASN A 278 36.45 -7.47 -7.60
C ASN A 278 35.80 -7.03 -8.92
N SER A 279 34.47 -7.07 -8.97
CA SER A 279 33.71 -6.22 -9.90
C SER A 279 33.43 -4.93 -9.15
N ALA A 280 34.21 -3.88 -9.44
CA ALA A 280 34.21 -2.60 -8.73
C ALA A 280 32.77 -2.12 -8.40
N GLU A 281 32.44 -2.12 -7.11
CA GLU A 281 31.26 -1.46 -6.57
C GLU A 281 31.28 0.04 -6.95
N PRO A 282 30.11 0.68 -7.13
CA PRO A 282 30.05 2.12 -7.35
C PRO A 282 30.70 2.86 -6.18
N GLU A 283 31.86 3.48 -6.41
CA GLU A 283 32.49 4.35 -5.42
C GLU A 283 31.67 5.64 -5.28
N ASN A 284 31.05 5.82 -4.11
CA ASN A 284 30.18 6.95 -3.82
C ASN A 284 31.03 8.23 -3.63
N ALA A 285 31.16 9.04 -4.68
CA ALA A 285 31.73 10.39 -4.56
C ALA A 285 30.73 11.29 -3.82
N THR A 286 30.98 11.50 -2.52
CA THR A 286 30.19 12.38 -1.66
C THR A 286 30.41 13.85 -1.98
N HIS A 287 29.29 14.56 -2.18
CA HIS A 287 29.00 15.97 -1.93
C HIS A 287 30.17 16.98 -1.73
N PRO A 288 30.31 18.03 -2.58
CA PRO A 288 30.98 19.26 -2.18
C PRO A 288 29.97 20.18 -1.46
N SER A 289 29.53 19.80 -0.25
CA SER A 289 28.99 20.81 0.69
C SER A 289 29.04 20.42 2.18
N ASP A 290 29.62 19.28 2.57
CA ASP A 290 29.73 18.90 3.99
C ASP A 290 30.92 19.53 4.73
N LYS A 291 31.50 20.60 4.19
CA LYS A 291 32.48 21.40 4.92
C LYS A 291 32.14 22.88 4.82
N ASN A 292 31.53 23.36 5.91
CA ASN A 292 31.62 24.71 6.42
C ASN A 292 30.62 25.74 5.85
N ILE A 293 29.35 25.67 6.27
CA ILE A 293 28.49 26.85 6.46
C ILE A 293 27.68 26.63 7.75
N ASP A 294 27.85 27.55 8.71
CA ASP A 294 27.00 27.67 9.90
C ASP A 294 25.52 27.61 9.52
N ALA A 295 24.74 26.85 10.28
CA ALA A 295 23.28 26.84 10.18
C ALA A 295 22.72 28.27 10.24
N PRO A 296 21.89 28.70 9.28
CA PRO A 296 20.83 29.64 9.58
C PRO A 296 19.59 28.84 9.98
N ALA A 297 18.94 29.31 11.04
CA ALA A 297 17.69 28.80 11.57
C ALA A 297 16.64 28.45 10.50
N GLU A 298 15.82 27.43 10.83
CA GLU A 298 14.51 27.19 10.24
C GLU A 298 13.79 28.51 9.93
N LYS A 299 13.70 28.84 8.65
CA LYS A 299 12.69 29.72 8.11
C LYS A 299 11.98 28.95 7.02
N GLU A 300 10.66 28.88 7.17
CA GLU A 300 9.68 28.35 6.23
C GLU A 300 10.11 28.67 4.78
N ALA A 301 10.38 27.63 3.99
CA ALA A 301 10.78 27.77 2.60
C ALA A 301 9.53 27.79 1.71
N GLU A 302 9.39 28.90 0.97
CA GLU A 302 8.44 29.13 -0.10
C GLU A 302 8.44 28.01 -1.18
N PRO A 303 7.35 27.86 -1.98
CA PRO A 303 7.26 26.79 -2.96
C PRO A 303 8.39 26.85 -3.98
N LEU A 304 9.11 25.74 -4.14
CA LEU A 304 10.22 25.51 -5.08
C LEU A 304 9.74 25.49 -6.55
N SER A 305 9.04 26.53 -6.99
CA SER A 305 8.51 26.70 -8.34
C SER A 305 9.57 27.37 -9.22
N GLY A 306 10.42 26.58 -9.88
CA GLY A 306 11.29 27.09 -10.96
C GLY A 306 12.60 26.35 -11.24
N ASN A 307 13.12 25.53 -10.33
CA ASN A 307 14.42 24.88 -10.53
C ASN A 307 14.28 23.52 -11.24
N MET A 308 15.10 23.30 -12.27
CA MET A 308 15.27 22.00 -12.94
C MET A 308 16.35 21.19 -12.22
N PHE A 309 16.16 19.88 -12.14
CA PHE A 309 17.06 18.95 -11.47
C PHE A 309 17.51 17.85 -12.42
N ARG A 310 18.78 17.49 -12.32
CA ARG A 310 19.36 16.32 -12.96
C ARG A 310 19.43 15.18 -11.95
N ILE A 311 19.08 13.97 -12.37
CA ILE A 311 19.19 12.77 -11.53
C ILE A 311 20.51 12.07 -11.84
N ASN A 312 21.43 12.06 -10.89
CA ASN A 312 22.69 11.34 -11.00
C ASN A 312 22.52 9.94 -10.43
N LEU A 313 22.94 8.93 -11.20
CA LEU A 313 22.76 7.52 -10.87
C LEU A 313 24.02 6.97 -10.19
N ALA A 314 25.19 7.21 -10.79
CA ALA A 314 26.47 6.72 -10.29
C ALA A 314 27.63 7.57 -10.80
N SER A 315 28.80 7.41 -10.19
CA SER A 315 30.05 8.01 -10.65
C SER A 315 31.15 6.96 -10.65
N PHE A 316 31.99 6.98 -11.69
CA PHE A 316 33.04 6.00 -11.90
C PHE A 316 34.38 6.71 -12.18
N ARG A 317 35.47 6.11 -11.71
CA ARG A 317 36.84 6.55 -12.07
C ARG A 317 37.34 5.96 -13.39
N SER A 318 36.80 4.80 -13.77
CA SER A 318 37.16 4.08 -14.98
C SER A 318 36.14 4.32 -16.08
N GLU A 319 36.61 4.76 -17.25
CA GLU A 319 35.78 4.96 -18.45
C GLU A 319 35.10 3.65 -18.88
N THR A 320 35.83 2.54 -18.83
CA THR A 320 35.31 1.22 -19.21
C THR A 320 34.18 0.78 -18.26
N ALA A 321 34.31 1.02 -16.96
CA ALA A 321 33.27 0.71 -15.99
C ALA A 321 32.02 1.57 -16.23
N ALA A 322 32.21 2.86 -16.53
CA ALA A 322 31.13 3.80 -16.82
C ALA A 322 30.35 3.42 -18.09
N THR A 323 31.07 3.04 -19.16
CA THR A 323 30.46 2.62 -20.42
C THR A 323 29.71 1.30 -20.28
N ASN A 324 30.24 0.34 -19.51
CA ASN A 324 29.52 -0.91 -19.21
C ASN A 324 28.22 -0.64 -18.42
N ALA A 325 28.28 0.22 -17.40
CA ALA A 325 27.10 0.62 -16.63
C ALA A 325 26.05 1.32 -17.49
N LEU A 326 26.49 2.20 -18.41
CA LEU A 326 25.60 2.85 -19.38
C LEU A 326 24.89 1.84 -20.29
N HIS A 327 25.62 0.83 -20.80
CA HIS A 327 25.01 -0.23 -21.60
C HIS A 327 23.99 -1.05 -20.82
N MET A 328 24.25 -1.35 -19.54
CA MET A 328 23.32 -2.07 -18.66
C MET A 328 22.04 -1.28 -18.36
N LEU A 329 22.13 0.05 -18.23
CA LEU A 329 20.94 0.88 -18.02
C LEU A 329 20.10 1.02 -19.28
N ARG A 330 20.75 1.15 -20.44
CA ARG A 330 20.05 1.19 -21.73
C ARG A 330 19.32 -0.11 -22.03
N SER A 331 19.89 -1.27 -21.70
CA SER A 331 19.20 -2.55 -21.85
C SER A 331 17.98 -2.71 -20.92
N ARG A 332 17.86 -1.86 -19.90
CA ARG A 332 16.70 -1.75 -19.00
C ARG A 332 15.77 -0.58 -19.32
N MET A 333 15.89 0.00 -20.52
CA MET A 333 15.10 1.17 -20.95
C MET A 333 15.18 2.35 -19.98
N VAL A 334 16.39 2.62 -19.45
CA VAL A 334 16.66 3.81 -18.65
C VAL A 334 17.53 4.76 -19.46
N ASP A 335 16.93 5.83 -19.97
CA ASP A 335 17.65 6.84 -20.75
C ASP A 335 18.66 7.56 -19.87
N SER A 336 19.93 7.29 -20.18
CA SER A 336 21.08 7.73 -19.40
C SER A 336 22.18 8.26 -20.31
N GLU A 337 22.92 9.24 -19.80
CA GLU A 337 24.04 9.87 -20.46
C GLU A 337 25.27 9.88 -19.55
N LEU A 338 26.44 9.94 -20.18
CA LEU A 338 27.71 9.98 -19.49
C LEU A 338 28.35 11.35 -19.66
N GLU A 339 28.65 12.00 -18.53
CA GLU A 339 29.36 13.26 -18.48
C GLU A 339 30.73 13.07 -17.83
N THR A 340 31.76 13.68 -18.42
CA THR A 340 33.09 13.69 -17.81
C THR A 340 33.24 14.94 -16.95
N VAL A 341 33.40 14.76 -15.63
CA VAL A 341 33.55 15.84 -14.66
C VAL A 341 34.93 15.76 -14.01
N THR A 342 35.57 16.90 -13.76
CA THR A 342 36.83 16.94 -13.00
C THR A 342 36.54 17.44 -11.59
N ILE A 343 36.81 16.60 -10.58
CA ILE A 343 36.60 16.89 -9.16
C ILE A 343 37.93 16.65 -8.45
N ASP A 344 38.40 17.61 -7.66
CA ASP A 344 39.67 17.54 -6.92
C ASP A 344 40.89 17.14 -7.79
N ASN A 345 40.98 17.72 -9.00
CA ASN A 345 42.03 17.44 -9.97
C ASN A 345 42.05 15.98 -10.49
N GLN A 346 40.97 15.23 -10.28
CA GLN A 346 40.77 13.86 -10.78
C GLN A 346 39.60 13.80 -11.75
N ARG A 347 39.71 12.98 -12.79
CA ARG A 347 38.66 12.78 -13.78
C ARG A 347 37.66 11.73 -13.29
N TRP A 348 36.38 12.07 -13.39
CA TRP A 348 35.26 11.21 -13.05
C TRP A 348 34.30 11.12 -14.24
N TYR A 349 33.67 9.96 -14.39
CA TYR A 349 32.64 9.68 -15.38
C TYR A 349 31.31 9.55 -14.64
N ARG A 350 30.46 10.56 -14.74
CA ARG A 350 29.18 10.65 -14.04
C ARG A 350 28.07 10.17 -14.96
N LEU A 351 27.30 9.20 -14.47
CA LEU A 351 26.14 8.64 -15.17
C LEU A 351 24.89 9.32 -14.63
N HIS A 352 24.14 9.98 -15.51
CA HIS A 352 22.94 10.71 -15.13
C HIS A 352 21.80 10.43 -16.09
N SER A 353 20.57 10.71 -15.66
CA SER A 353 19.40 10.68 -16.56
C SER A 353 19.53 11.76 -17.63
N SER A 354 19.10 11.46 -18.85
CA SER A 354 19.11 12.39 -19.98
C SER A 354 18.13 13.55 -19.82
N GLU A 355 17.04 13.34 -19.07
CA GLU A 355 15.98 14.33 -18.91
C GLU A 355 16.14 15.14 -17.62
N LEU A 356 15.97 16.46 -17.74
CA LEU A 356 15.87 17.34 -16.59
C LEU A 356 14.45 17.30 -16.02
N VAL A 357 14.34 17.28 -14.69
CA VAL A 357 13.07 17.10 -13.99
C VAL A 357 12.73 18.34 -13.19
N SER A 358 11.48 18.77 -13.22
CA SER A 358 11.01 19.90 -12.41
C SER A 358 11.16 19.58 -10.91
N GLY A 359 11.39 20.59 -10.06
CA GLY A 359 11.52 20.40 -8.62
C GLY A 359 10.35 19.69 -7.93
N MET A 360 9.14 19.77 -8.50
CA MET A 360 7.98 19.05 -8.00
C MET A 360 8.01 17.56 -8.32
N ASP A 361 8.55 17.19 -9.49
CA ASP A 361 8.57 15.79 -9.98
C ASP A 361 9.90 15.07 -9.68
N ALA A 362 10.96 15.82 -9.33
CA ALA A 362 12.32 15.31 -9.19
C ALA A 362 12.44 14.21 -8.13
N LYS A 363 11.76 14.35 -6.98
CA LYS A 363 11.79 13.35 -5.90
C LYS A 363 11.05 12.07 -6.28
N ILE A 364 9.95 12.19 -7.02
CA ILE A 364 9.13 11.05 -7.46
C ILE A 364 9.93 10.25 -8.50
N LYS A 365 10.49 10.92 -9.50
CA LYS A 365 11.29 10.29 -10.55
C LYS A 365 12.59 9.66 -10.01
N LEU A 366 13.18 10.26 -8.97
CA LEU A 366 14.30 9.65 -8.25
C LEU A 366 13.89 8.31 -7.60
N GLN A 367 12.74 8.26 -6.93
CA GLN A 367 12.28 7.05 -6.25
C GLN A 367 11.90 5.93 -7.24
N ASP A 368 11.29 6.28 -8.38
CA ASP A 368 11.03 5.36 -9.49
C ASP A 368 12.32 4.79 -10.08
N LEU A 369 13.33 5.63 -10.32
CA LEU A 369 14.60 5.16 -10.84
C LEU A 369 15.32 4.23 -9.85
N ARG A 370 15.25 4.51 -8.54
CA ARG A 370 15.81 3.62 -7.51
C ARG A 370 15.13 2.26 -7.49
N SER A 371 13.80 2.20 -7.63
CA SER A 371 13.07 0.93 -7.64
C SER A 371 13.36 0.12 -8.91
N ARG A 372 13.46 0.77 -10.08
CA ARG A 372 13.70 0.11 -11.36
C ARG A 372 15.14 -0.36 -11.55
N THR A 373 16.11 0.42 -11.07
CA THR A 373 17.54 0.13 -11.28
C THR A 373 18.18 -0.61 -10.11
N GLY A 374 17.62 -0.49 -8.90
CA GLY A 374 18.24 -0.94 -7.65
C GLY A 374 19.35 -0.02 -7.13
N ILE A 375 19.63 1.11 -7.81
CA ILE A 375 20.72 2.02 -7.48
C ILE A 375 20.27 2.98 -6.38
N GLN A 376 20.41 2.56 -5.12
CA GLN A 376 19.98 3.35 -3.95
C GLN A 376 20.79 4.65 -3.75
N THR A 377 21.97 4.73 -4.35
CA THR A 377 22.88 5.87 -4.23
C THR A 377 22.55 7.04 -5.14
N ALA A 378 21.53 6.94 -6.01
CA ALA A 378 21.16 8.02 -6.92
C ALA A 378 20.77 9.32 -6.18
N TRP A 379 21.10 10.50 -6.70
CA TRP A 379 20.83 11.79 -6.05
C TRP A 379 20.39 12.89 -7.03
N LEU A 380 19.80 13.96 -6.50
CA LEU A 380 19.38 15.14 -7.26
C LEU A 380 20.48 16.21 -7.25
N GLU A 381 20.77 16.76 -8.42
CA GLU A 381 21.65 17.92 -8.60
C GLU A 381 20.84 19.06 -9.24
N PRO A 382 20.74 20.24 -8.59
CA PRO A 382 20.05 21.38 -9.17
C PRO A 382 20.85 21.89 -10.37
N VAL A 383 20.17 22.05 -11.51
CA VAL A 383 20.76 22.63 -12.72
C VAL A 383 20.40 24.12 -12.73
N SER A 384 21.41 24.98 -12.66
CA SER A 384 21.20 26.41 -12.85
C SER A 384 20.79 26.66 -14.32
N PRO A 385 19.84 27.58 -14.58
CA PRO A 385 19.39 27.88 -15.94
C PRO A 385 20.48 28.44 -16.85
#